data_AF-A0A8J6GUP2-F1
#
_entry.id   AF-A0A8J6GUP2-F1
#
_cell.length_a   1.000
_cell.length_b   1.000
_cell.length_c   1.000
_cell.angle_alpha   90.00
_cell.angle_beta   90.00
_cell.angle_gamma   90.00
#
_symmetry.space_group_name_H-M   'P 1'
#
loop_
_entity.id
_entity.type
_entity.pdbx_description
1 polymer ?
#
loop_
_entity_poly.entity_id
_entity_poly.type
_entity_poly.pdbx_seq_one_letter_code
_entity_poly.pdbx_strand_id
1 'polypeptide(L)'
;MLNTISKIRGQVKNPGYPQSEGLVGECMVRHGKELGRESNFGDALLDAGKFMKRLAEVKDSLDIEVKQNFIDPLRNLCDKDLKEIQHHMKKLEGRRLDFDYKKKRQGKIPDEELRQALEKFEKSKEVAETSMHNLLETDIEQVSQLSAVMDAQLDYHRQAVQILEELADKLKRRVQETSSRPRQEFKPPVTGALRPWRARAAQWGIPLRPSTQDHSFLVIEISRQARQDPQQEYATPGPAKLQGTI
;
A
#
# COMPACT_ATOMS: atom_id res chain seq x y z
N MET A 1 7.18 18.53 20.59
CA MET A 1 7.36 17.10 20.92
C MET A 1 6.06 16.55 21.51
N LEU A 2 5.11 16.09 20.68
CA LEU A 2 3.85 15.51 21.16
C LEU A 2 3.28 14.62 20.04
N ASN A 3 3.76 13.37 19.90
CA ASN A 3 3.02 12.29 19.21
C ASN A 3 3.55 10.86 19.44
N THR A 4 4.33 10.61 20.50
CA THR A 4 4.89 9.26 20.76
C THR A 4 4.03 8.38 21.69
N ILE A 5 2.88 8.86 22.19
CA ILE A 5 2.06 8.12 23.16
C ILE A 5 0.65 7.85 22.61
N SER A 6 0.55 6.89 21.67
CA SER A 6 -0.73 6.26 21.30
C SER A 6 -0.61 4.76 21.02
N LYS A 7 0.39 4.06 21.57
CA LYS A 7 0.55 2.60 21.41
C LYS A 7 -0.26 1.75 22.42
N ILE A 8 -1.13 2.33 23.25
CA ILE A 8 -1.77 1.60 24.38
C ILE A 8 -3.27 1.27 24.17
N ARG A 9 -3.91 1.68 23.09
CA ARG A 9 -5.32 1.31 22.85
C ARG A 9 -5.48 0.77 21.45
N GLY A 10 -5.90 -0.49 21.35
CA GLY A 10 -6.00 -1.28 20.12
C GLY A 10 -6.90 -0.64 19.05
N GLN A 11 -6.39 0.39 18.38
CA GLN A 11 -6.83 0.74 17.05
C GLN A 11 -6.25 -0.32 16.13
N VAL A 12 -7.12 -1.19 15.64
CA VAL A 12 -6.85 -1.94 14.42
C VAL A 12 -6.55 -0.88 13.37
N LYS A 13 -5.27 -0.70 13.09
CA LYS A 13 -4.73 0.22 12.11
C LYS A 13 -5.06 -0.36 10.73
N ASN A 14 -6.33 -0.34 10.36
CA ASN A 14 -6.79 -0.80 9.06
C ASN A 14 -6.78 0.41 8.12
N PRO A 15 -6.07 0.34 6.98
CA PRO A 15 -5.99 1.44 6.03
C PRO A 15 -7.31 1.66 5.26
N GLY A 16 -8.34 0.87 5.54
CA GLY A 16 -9.69 1.00 4.99
C GLY A 16 -9.89 0.21 3.69
N TYR A 17 -8.89 -0.56 3.28
CA TYR A 17 -8.92 -1.45 2.13
C TYR A 17 -8.36 -2.83 2.50
N PRO A 18 -8.83 -3.93 1.86
CA PRO A 18 -8.34 -5.26 2.15
C PRO A 18 -6.95 -5.50 1.55
N GLN A 19 -6.04 -6.10 2.33
CA GLN A 19 -4.76 -6.61 1.80
C GLN A 19 -4.94 -7.94 1.09
N SER A 20 -4.15 -8.18 0.05
CA SER A 20 -4.20 -9.39 -0.77
C SER A 20 -3.97 -10.67 0.06
N GLU A 21 -3.04 -10.60 1.01
CA GLU A 21 -2.67 -11.66 1.95
C GLU A 21 -3.85 -12.00 2.86
N GLY A 22 -4.62 -10.99 3.26
CA GLY A 22 -5.83 -11.15 4.06
C GLY A 22 -6.92 -11.90 3.31
N LEU A 23 -7.14 -11.55 2.03
CA LEU A 23 -8.11 -12.22 1.15
C LEU A 23 -7.73 -13.69 0.91
N VAL A 24 -6.45 -13.96 0.65
CA VAL A 24 -5.94 -15.34 0.54
C VAL A 24 -6.15 -16.10 1.85
N GLY A 25 -5.83 -15.47 2.98
CA GLY A 25 -6.02 -16.07 4.30
C GLY A 25 -7.49 -16.39 4.62
N GLU A 26 -8.42 -15.52 4.24
CA GLU A 26 -9.86 -15.77 4.36
C GLU A 26 -10.32 -16.95 3.52
N CYS A 27 -9.85 -17.05 2.28
CA CYS A 27 -10.17 -18.17 1.39
C CYS A 27 -9.67 -19.50 1.97
N MET A 28 -8.42 -19.53 2.45
CA MET A 28 -7.84 -20.71 3.09
C MET A 28 -8.63 -21.13 4.34
N VAL A 29 -9.00 -20.18 5.20
CA VAL A 29 -9.79 -20.47 6.41
C VAL A 29 -11.18 -20.99 6.05
N ARG A 30 -11.85 -20.39 5.05
CA ARG A 30 -13.20 -20.81 4.63
C ARG A 30 -13.19 -22.26 4.16
N HIS A 31 -12.37 -22.58 3.16
CA HIS A 31 -12.34 -23.91 2.58
C HIS A 31 -11.68 -24.95 3.50
N GLY A 32 -10.75 -24.53 4.37
CA GLY A 32 -10.21 -25.39 5.42
C GLY A 32 -11.29 -25.91 6.37
N LYS A 33 -12.30 -25.09 6.69
CA LYS A 33 -13.46 -25.52 7.50
C LYS A 33 -14.39 -26.46 6.73
N GLU A 34 -14.61 -26.21 5.44
CA GLU A 34 -15.47 -27.02 4.57
C GLU A 34 -14.93 -28.45 4.37
N LEU A 35 -13.60 -28.62 4.38
CA LEU A 35 -12.95 -29.93 4.30
C LEU A 35 -13.15 -30.80 5.56
N GLY A 36 -13.65 -30.22 6.66
CA GLY A 36 -13.89 -30.92 7.91
C GLY A 36 -12.63 -31.18 8.74
N ARG A 37 -12.83 -31.46 10.03
CA ARG A 37 -11.76 -31.65 11.03
C ARG A 37 -10.98 -32.96 10.89
N GLU A 38 -11.43 -33.85 10.02
CA GLU A 38 -10.77 -35.13 9.75
C GLU A 38 -9.71 -35.01 8.63
N SER A 39 -9.72 -33.90 7.89
CA SER A 39 -8.78 -33.64 6.81
C SER A 39 -7.52 -32.96 7.34
N ASN A 40 -6.38 -33.66 7.27
CA ASN A 40 -5.07 -33.06 7.57
C ASN A 40 -4.77 -31.83 6.68
N PHE A 41 -5.29 -31.82 5.45
CA PHE A 41 -5.17 -30.67 4.54
C PHE A 41 -6.08 -29.51 4.97
N GLY A 42 -7.29 -29.81 5.47
CA GLY A 42 -8.18 -28.81 6.07
C GLY A 42 -7.48 -28.07 7.21
N ASP A 43 -6.91 -28.79 8.17
CA ASP A 43 -6.17 -28.18 9.28
C ASP A 43 -4.92 -27.40 8.83
N ALA A 44 -4.20 -27.88 7.80
CA ALA A 44 -3.07 -27.16 7.22
C ALA A 44 -3.51 -25.83 6.59
N LEU A 45 -4.65 -25.81 5.88
CA LEU A 45 -5.25 -24.60 5.33
C LEU A 45 -5.70 -23.63 6.42
N LEU A 46 -6.26 -24.13 7.52
CA LEU A 46 -6.64 -23.28 8.65
C LEU A 46 -5.42 -22.60 9.29
N ASP A 47 -4.32 -23.33 9.42
CA ASP A 47 -3.05 -22.76 9.91
C ASP A 47 -2.51 -21.74 8.92
N ALA A 48 -2.29 -22.11 7.66
CA ALA A 48 -1.80 -21.20 6.63
C ALA A 48 -2.64 -19.93 6.54
N GLY A 49 -3.96 -20.05 6.56
CA GLY A 49 -4.86 -18.90 6.49
C GLY A 49 -4.75 -17.93 7.68
N LYS A 50 -4.45 -18.43 8.89
CA LYS A 50 -4.17 -17.57 10.06
C LYS A 50 -2.86 -16.80 9.89
N PHE A 51 -1.81 -17.46 9.42
CA PHE A 51 -0.51 -16.83 9.18
C PHE A 51 -0.57 -15.79 8.04
N MET A 52 -1.33 -16.07 6.97
CA MET A 52 -1.58 -15.11 5.89
C MET A 52 -2.32 -13.86 6.39
N LYS A 53 -3.29 -14.01 7.31
CA LYS A 53 -3.93 -12.85 7.95
C LYS A 53 -2.97 -12.04 8.81
N ARG A 54 -2.04 -12.69 9.52
CA ARG A 54 -1.00 -11.99 10.28
C ARG A 54 -0.05 -11.22 9.35
N LEU A 55 0.29 -11.76 8.17
CA LEU A 55 1.05 -11.03 7.15
C LEU A 55 0.31 -9.78 6.67
N ALA A 56 -1.01 -9.86 6.49
CA ALA A 56 -1.83 -8.70 6.14
C ALA A 56 -1.75 -7.59 7.19
N GLU A 57 -1.76 -7.91 8.49
CA GLU A 57 -1.64 -6.93 9.58
C GLU A 57 -0.26 -6.22 9.58
N VAL A 58 0.82 -6.96 9.30
CA VAL A 58 2.16 -6.36 9.15
C VAL A 58 2.20 -5.47 7.90
N LYS A 59 1.54 -5.88 6.81
CA LYS A 59 1.42 -5.09 5.59
C LYS A 59 0.62 -3.79 5.78
N ASP A 60 -0.48 -3.84 6.53
CA ASP A 60 -1.24 -2.65 6.93
C ASP A 60 -0.37 -1.67 7.73
N SER A 61 0.46 -2.21 8.63
CA SER A 61 1.39 -1.41 9.43
C SER A 61 2.43 -0.70 8.55
N LEU A 62 3.01 -1.41 7.56
CA LEU A 62 3.92 -0.82 6.58
C LEU A 62 3.25 0.33 5.82
N ASP A 63 2.04 0.10 5.29
CA ASP A 63 1.33 1.10 4.49
C ASP A 63 1.09 2.39 5.28
N ILE A 64 0.71 2.26 6.55
CA ILE A 64 0.46 3.39 7.44
C ILE A 64 1.75 4.11 7.79
N GLU A 65 2.83 3.38 8.10
CA GLU A 65 4.11 3.98 8.44
C GLU A 65 4.73 4.73 7.25
N VAL A 66 4.74 4.14 6.06
CA VAL A 66 5.21 4.79 4.84
C VAL A 66 4.34 6.00 4.50
N LYS A 67 3.02 5.89 4.65
CA LYS A 67 2.12 7.02 4.41
C LYS A 67 2.42 8.20 5.34
N GLN A 68 2.47 7.95 6.65
CA GLN A 68 2.60 9.01 7.66
C GLN A 68 3.99 9.63 7.71
N ASN A 69 5.04 8.81 7.54
CA ASN A 69 6.41 9.25 7.76
C ASN A 69 7.15 9.66 6.47
N PHE A 70 6.57 9.38 5.30
CA PHE A 70 7.21 9.71 4.03
C PHE A 70 6.26 10.38 3.04
N ILE A 71 5.14 9.75 2.70
CA ILE A 71 4.24 10.28 1.66
C ILE A 71 3.61 11.61 2.11
N ASP A 72 3.06 11.69 3.31
CA ASP A 72 2.42 12.89 3.81
C ASP A 72 3.43 14.06 3.99
N PRO A 73 4.66 13.86 4.53
CA PRO A 73 5.72 14.86 4.53
C PRO A 73 6.15 15.34 3.14
N LEU A 74 6.39 14.43 2.18
CA LEU A 74 6.74 14.81 0.80
C LEU A 74 5.60 15.57 0.12
N ARG A 75 4.35 15.19 0.40
CA ARG A 75 3.20 15.93 -0.09
C ARG A 75 3.17 17.34 0.49
N ASN A 76 3.44 17.51 1.79
CA ASN A 76 3.52 18.83 2.41
C ASN A 76 4.59 19.70 1.74
N LEU A 77 5.77 19.13 1.48
CA LEU A 77 6.86 19.80 0.75
C LEU A 77 6.40 20.31 -0.63
N CYS A 78 5.70 19.47 -1.38
CA CYS A 78 5.17 19.83 -2.69
C CYS A 78 4.04 20.87 -2.62
N ASP A 79 3.09 20.66 -1.71
CA ASP A 79 1.86 21.45 -1.65
C ASP A 79 2.02 22.79 -0.92
N LYS A 80 3.08 22.97 -0.14
CA LYS A 80 3.37 24.21 0.59
C LYS A 80 4.67 24.85 0.11
N ASP A 81 5.81 24.26 0.47
CA ASP A 81 7.11 24.92 0.33
C ASP A 81 7.44 25.20 -1.15
N LEU A 82 7.26 24.20 -2.02
CA LEU A 82 7.48 24.39 -3.46
C LEU A 82 6.47 25.35 -4.09
N LYS A 83 5.20 25.33 -3.66
CA LYS A 83 4.20 26.29 -4.17
C LYS A 83 4.48 27.72 -3.73
N GLU A 84 4.96 27.92 -2.51
CA GLU A 84 5.35 29.22 -1.98
C GLU A 84 6.54 29.79 -2.75
N ILE A 85 7.58 28.98 -2.99
CA ILE A 85 8.72 29.37 -3.83
C ILE A 85 8.25 29.72 -5.25
N GLN A 86 7.39 28.90 -5.86
CA GLN A 86 6.81 29.21 -7.18
C GLN A 86 6.05 30.55 -7.17
N HIS A 87 5.32 30.86 -6.11
CA HIS A 87 4.62 32.13 -5.96
C HIS A 87 5.61 33.30 -5.89
N HIS A 88 6.66 33.20 -5.08
CA HIS A 88 7.70 34.22 -4.98
C HIS A 88 8.43 34.44 -6.32
N MET A 89 8.77 33.36 -7.02
CA MET A 89 9.42 33.42 -8.34
C MET A 89 8.53 34.11 -9.37
N LYS A 90 7.24 33.80 -9.42
CA LYS A 90 6.29 34.47 -10.33
C LYS A 90 6.16 35.96 -10.02
N LYS A 91 6.15 36.33 -8.73
CA LYS A 91 6.09 37.73 -8.29
C LYS A 91 7.37 38.48 -8.64
N LEU A 92 8.53 37.86 -8.43
CA LEU A 92 9.84 38.40 -8.80
C LEU A 92 9.92 38.68 -10.30
N GLU A 93 9.53 37.73 -11.14
CA GLU A 93 9.55 37.91 -12.59
C GLU A 93 8.66 39.08 -13.04
N GLY A 94 7.47 39.23 -12.44
CA GLY A 94 6.60 40.39 -12.68
C GLY A 94 7.25 41.72 -12.29
N ARG A 95 7.97 41.78 -11.16
CA ARG A 95 8.70 42.98 -10.73
C ARG A 95 9.90 43.29 -11.60
N ARG A 96 10.62 42.26 -12.05
CA ARG A 96 11.74 42.40 -12.99
C ARG A 96 11.27 43.05 -14.29
N LEU A 97 10.17 42.55 -14.86
CA LEU A 97 9.59 43.08 -16.09
C LEU A 97 9.11 44.55 -15.94
N ASP A 98 8.48 44.91 -14.81
CA ASP A 98 8.06 46.30 -14.52
C ASP A 98 9.26 47.24 -14.42
N PHE A 99 10.30 46.83 -13.69
CA PHE A 99 11.53 47.60 -13.56
C PHE A 99 12.23 47.77 -14.92
N ASP A 100 12.37 46.71 -15.71
CA ASP A 100 13.01 46.77 -17.02
C ASP A 100 12.26 47.69 -17.99
N TYR A 101 10.92 47.63 -17.98
CA TYR A 101 10.09 48.52 -18.79
C TYR A 101 10.30 49.99 -18.40
N LYS A 102 10.31 50.31 -17.10
CA LYS A 102 10.51 51.67 -16.61
C LYS A 102 11.94 52.16 -16.86
N LYS A 103 12.94 51.31 -16.66
CA LYS A 103 14.34 51.62 -16.94
C LYS A 103 14.57 52.00 -18.40
N LYS A 104 13.92 51.32 -19.35
CA LYS A 104 13.99 51.66 -20.78
C LYS A 104 13.39 53.03 -21.13
N ARG A 105 12.50 53.57 -20.31
CA ARG A 105 11.86 54.88 -20.52
C ARG A 105 12.39 55.95 -19.55
N GLN A 106 13.56 55.74 -18.96
CA GLN A 106 14.23 56.71 -18.11
C GLN A 106 14.30 58.09 -18.78
N GLY A 107 14.01 59.16 -18.02
CA GLY A 107 13.86 60.52 -18.53
C GLY A 107 12.47 60.86 -19.08
N LYS A 108 11.58 59.86 -19.29
CA LYS A 108 10.15 60.06 -19.63
C LYS A 108 9.19 59.70 -18.50
N ILE A 109 9.71 59.15 -17.41
CA ILE A 109 8.97 58.78 -16.20
C ILE A 109 9.66 59.42 -15.00
N PRO A 110 8.94 59.78 -13.93
CA PRO A 110 9.53 60.35 -12.73
C PRO A 110 10.57 59.41 -12.11
N ASP A 111 11.71 59.96 -11.70
CA ASP A 111 12.79 59.18 -11.09
C ASP A 111 12.32 58.42 -9.83
N GLU A 112 11.37 58.99 -9.09
CA GLU A 112 10.79 58.34 -7.92
C GLU A 112 10.01 57.06 -8.28
N GLU A 113 9.30 57.03 -9.41
CA GLU A 113 8.63 55.79 -9.86
C GLU A 113 9.63 54.71 -10.28
N LEU A 114 10.74 55.11 -10.93
CA LEU A 114 11.81 54.19 -11.31
C LEU A 114 12.50 53.63 -10.07
N ARG A 115 12.80 54.48 -9.07
CA ARG A 115 13.38 54.09 -7.78
C ARG A 115 12.47 53.10 -7.04
N GLN A 116 11.17 53.37 -6.98
CA GLN A 116 10.20 52.47 -6.35
C GLN A 116 10.08 51.11 -7.06
N ALA A 117 10.20 51.08 -8.39
CA ALA A 117 10.20 49.83 -9.15
C ALA A 117 11.43 48.98 -8.84
N LEU A 118 12.61 49.60 -8.76
CA LEU A 118 13.85 48.94 -8.34
C LEU A 118 13.73 48.36 -6.92
N GLU A 119 13.26 49.18 -5.97
CA GLU A 119 13.10 48.75 -4.57
C GLU A 119 12.15 47.55 -4.44
N LYS A 120 11.04 47.54 -5.19
CA LYS A 120 10.09 46.40 -5.21
C LYS A 120 10.68 45.15 -5.85
N PHE A 121 11.52 45.31 -6.87
CA PHE A 121 12.25 44.21 -7.50
C PHE A 121 13.26 43.59 -6.52
N GLU A 122 14.13 44.40 -5.91
CA GLU A 122 15.13 43.94 -4.95
C GLU A 122 14.49 43.24 -3.75
N LYS A 123 13.43 43.82 -3.16
CA LYS A 123 12.66 43.17 -2.09
C LYS A 123 12.07 41.83 -2.51
N SER A 124 11.54 41.72 -3.73
CA SER A 124 10.98 40.46 -4.21
C SER A 124 12.06 39.42 -4.51
N LYS A 125 13.25 39.87 -4.90
CA LYS A 125 14.42 39.03 -5.13
C LYS A 125 14.90 38.42 -3.82
N GLU A 126 15.09 39.25 -2.80
CA GLU A 126 15.50 38.82 -1.46
C GLU A 126 14.55 37.77 -0.87
N VAL A 127 13.23 37.99 -0.98
CA VAL A 127 12.23 37.02 -0.50
C VAL A 127 12.32 35.69 -1.26
N ALA A 128 12.45 35.73 -2.58
CA ALA A 128 12.59 34.52 -3.39
C ALA A 128 13.88 33.76 -3.04
N GLU A 129 15.02 34.46 -2.97
CA GLU A 129 16.31 33.87 -2.61
C GLU A 129 16.29 33.25 -1.22
N THR A 130 15.73 33.96 -0.23
CA THR A 130 15.60 33.44 1.14
C THR A 130 14.71 32.20 1.19
N SER A 131 13.58 32.20 0.48
CA SER A 131 12.69 31.04 0.43
C SER A 131 13.34 29.81 -0.20
N MET A 132 14.14 30.01 -1.26
CA MET A 132 14.89 28.93 -1.91
C MET A 132 16.02 28.42 -1.02
N HIS A 133 16.73 29.32 -0.32
CA HIS A 133 17.79 28.93 0.60
C HIS A 133 17.25 28.13 1.79
N ASN A 134 16.16 28.58 2.41
CA ASN A 134 15.52 27.87 3.51
C ASN A 134 15.11 26.44 3.14
N LEU A 135 14.62 26.22 1.92
CA LEU A 135 14.31 24.88 1.43
C LEU A 135 15.58 24.01 1.32
N LEU A 136 16.68 24.56 0.81
CA LEU A 136 17.93 23.81 0.65
C LEU A 136 18.56 23.43 2.00
N GLU A 137 18.34 24.23 3.04
CA GLU A 137 18.78 23.92 4.41
C GLU A 137 17.97 22.78 5.08
N THR A 138 16.88 22.30 4.44
CA THR A 138 16.08 21.15 4.92
C THR A 138 16.51 19.81 4.31
N ASP A 139 17.64 19.75 3.60
CA ASP A 139 18.12 18.53 2.94
C ASP A 139 18.34 17.34 3.90
N ILE A 140 18.82 17.61 5.11
CA ILE A 140 18.97 16.60 6.18
C ILE A 140 17.62 15.97 6.53
N GLU A 141 16.55 16.75 6.59
CA GLU A 141 15.20 16.25 6.90
C GLU A 141 14.69 15.33 5.78
N GLN A 142 14.94 15.70 4.52
CA GLN A 142 14.55 14.92 3.35
C GLN A 142 15.30 13.59 3.28
N VAL A 143 16.61 13.58 3.56
CA VAL A 143 17.40 12.34 3.64
C VAL A 143 16.94 11.47 4.82
N SER A 144 16.60 12.08 5.95
CA SER A 144 16.05 11.36 7.12
C SER A 144 14.70 10.70 6.80
N GLN A 145 13.84 11.37 6.03
CA GLN A 145 12.56 10.81 5.56
C GLN A 145 12.77 9.58 4.66
N LEU A 146 13.79 9.61 3.77
CA LEU A 146 14.14 8.43 2.96
C LEU A 146 14.63 7.26 3.83
N SER A 147 15.44 7.53 4.85
CA SER A 147 15.86 6.51 5.82
C SER A 147 14.65 5.88 6.51
N ALA A 148 13.67 6.68 6.92
CA ALA A 148 12.47 6.19 7.59
C ALA A 148 11.67 5.19 6.74
N VAL A 149 11.64 5.36 5.40
CA VAL A 149 11.02 4.37 4.49
C VAL A 149 11.79 3.06 4.49
N MET A 150 13.13 3.14 4.43
CA MET A 150 13.97 1.94 4.44
C MET A 150 13.81 1.18 5.76
N ASP A 151 13.77 1.89 6.89
CA ASP A 151 13.55 1.29 8.20
C ASP A 151 12.18 0.60 8.29
N ALA A 152 11.11 1.25 7.80
CA ALA A 152 9.77 0.65 7.76
C ALA A 152 9.71 -0.60 6.87
N GLN A 153 10.35 -0.56 5.69
CA GLN A 153 10.43 -1.72 4.78
C GLN A 153 11.23 -2.87 5.39
N LEU A 154 12.37 -2.57 6.03
CA LEU A 154 13.19 -3.57 6.70
C LEU A 154 12.44 -4.23 7.86
N ASP A 155 11.72 -3.45 8.65
CA ASP A 155 10.91 -3.96 9.76
C ASP A 155 9.77 -4.86 9.25
N TYR A 156 9.03 -4.43 8.22
CA TYR A 156 8.01 -5.24 7.54
C TYR A 156 8.59 -6.59 7.08
N HIS A 157 9.71 -6.58 6.36
CA HIS A 157 10.29 -7.80 5.83
C HIS A 157 10.83 -8.73 6.92
N ARG A 158 11.42 -8.19 7.98
CA ARG A 158 11.87 -8.98 9.15
C ARG A 158 10.70 -9.69 9.82
N GLN A 159 9.61 -8.96 10.08
CA GLN A 159 8.40 -9.55 10.66
C GLN A 159 7.76 -10.57 9.72
N ALA A 160 7.72 -10.30 8.42
CA ALA A 160 7.19 -11.22 7.42
C ALA A 160 7.97 -12.53 7.36
N VAL A 161 9.31 -12.46 7.38
CA VAL A 161 10.19 -13.65 7.43
C VAL A 161 9.88 -14.48 8.68
N GLN A 162 9.80 -13.86 9.85
CA GLN A 162 9.48 -14.57 11.09
C GLN A 162 8.13 -15.31 11.00
N ILE A 163 7.10 -14.65 10.47
CA ILE A 163 5.76 -15.25 10.30
C ILE A 163 5.82 -16.45 9.33
N LEU A 164 6.57 -16.31 8.23
CA LEU A 164 6.70 -17.37 7.23
C LEU A 164 7.53 -18.56 7.74
N GLU A 165 8.59 -18.31 8.50
CA GLU A 165 9.40 -19.37 9.13
C GLU A 165 8.55 -20.17 10.14
N GLU A 166 7.79 -19.49 11.01
CA GLU A 166 6.89 -20.13 11.95
C GLU A 166 5.85 -21.02 11.24
N LEU A 167 5.29 -20.56 10.11
CA LEU A 167 4.36 -21.34 9.30
C LEU A 167 5.06 -22.54 8.64
N ALA A 168 6.23 -22.33 8.03
CA ALA A 168 6.99 -23.37 7.35
C ALA A 168 7.34 -24.52 8.29
N ASP A 169 7.81 -24.20 9.50
CA ASP A 169 8.10 -25.18 10.55
C ASP A 169 6.85 -25.94 10.98
N LYS A 170 5.72 -25.25 11.13
CA LYS A 170 4.44 -25.88 11.49
C LYS A 170 3.97 -26.85 10.42
N LEU A 171 4.07 -26.46 9.14
CA LEU A 171 3.71 -27.33 8.02
C LEU A 171 4.67 -28.52 7.90
N LYS A 172 5.98 -28.31 8.10
CA LYS A 172 6.99 -29.37 8.09
C LYS A 172 6.70 -30.45 9.15
N ARG A 173 6.39 -30.03 10.39
CA ARG A 173 5.97 -30.96 11.46
C ARG A 173 4.71 -31.73 11.06
N ARG A 174 3.70 -31.05 10.51
CA ARG A 174 2.46 -31.69 10.06
C ARG A 174 2.69 -32.73 8.95
N VAL A 175 3.61 -32.47 8.01
CA VAL A 175 4.01 -33.44 6.98
C VAL A 175 4.67 -34.66 7.60
N GLN A 176 5.56 -34.48 8.57
CA GLN A 176 6.21 -35.58 9.29
C GLN A 176 5.20 -36.43 10.06
N GLU A 177 4.30 -35.80 10.82
CA GLU A 177 3.23 -36.48 11.56
C GLU A 177 2.32 -37.27 10.63
N THR A 178 1.91 -36.67 9.51
CA THR A 178 1.03 -37.33 8.52
C THR A 178 1.72 -38.50 7.85
N SER A 179 3.02 -38.40 7.56
CA SER A 179 3.81 -39.45 6.91
C SER A 179 4.09 -40.63 7.84
N SER A 180 4.17 -40.39 9.16
CA SER A 180 4.38 -41.43 10.17
C SER A 180 3.14 -42.29 10.45
N ARG A 181 1.95 -41.84 10.03
CA ARG A 181 0.71 -42.61 10.22
C ARG A 181 0.66 -43.78 9.23
N PRO A 182 0.36 -45.01 9.69
CA PRO A 182 0.18 -46.15 8.78
C PRO A 182 -0.92 -45.82 7.78
N ARG A 183 -0.65 -45.97 6.48
CA ARG A 183 -1.66 -45.78 5.44
C ARG A 183 -2.82 -46.72 5.76
N GLN A 184 -4.03 -46.16 5.91
CA GLN A 184 -5.22 -47.01 5.98
C GLN A 184 -5.29 -47.82 4.68
N GLU A 185 -5.20 -49.14 4.83
CA GLU A 185 -5.34 -50.06 3.71
C GLU A 185 -6.74 -49.89 3.14
N PHE A 186 -6.81 -49.50 1.86
CA PHE A 186 -8.08 -49.42 1.14
C PHE A 186 -8.64 -50.83 1.01
N LYS A 187 -9.60 -51.18 1.87
CA LYS A 187 -10.38 -52.42 1.72
C LYS A 187 -11.57 -52.14 0.80
N PRO A 188 -11.54 -52.56 -0.48
CA PRO A 188 -12.74 -52.52 -1.30
C PRO A 188 -13.81 -53.39 -0.63
N PRO A 189 -15.08 -52.94 -0.55
CA PRO A 189 -16.12 -53.76 0.02
C PRO A 189 -16.30 -55.02 -0.81
N VAL A 190 -16.47 -56.12 -0.11
CA VAL A 190 -16.79 -57.43 -0.67
C VAL A 190 -18.00 -57.29 -1.60
N THR A 191 -17.89 -57.87 -2.78
CA THR A 191 -18.75 -57.82 -3.99
C THR A 191 -20.20 -58.30 -3.79
N GLY A 192 -20.91 -57.77 -2.78
CA GLY A 192 -22.30 -58.11 -2.51
C GLY A 192 -23.13 -57.02 -1.83
N ALA A 193 -22.51 -55.99 -1.25
CA ALA A 193 -23.24 -54.84 -0.72
C ALA A 193 -23.18 -53.69 -1.71
N LEU A 194 -24.27 -53.49 -2.46
CA LEU A 194 -24.49 -52.34 -3.33
C LEU A 194 -24.69 -51.06 -2.50
N ARG A 195 -23.72 -50.68 -1.65
CA ARG A 195 -23.64 -49.29 -1.18
C ARG A 195 -23.18 -48.48 -2.37
N PRO A 196 -23.98 -47.53 -2.87
CA PRO A 196 -23.58 -46.68 -3.99
C PRO A 196 -22.22 -46.09 -3.66
N TRP A 197 -21.30 -46.05 -4.63
CA TRP A 197 -19.98 -45.42 -4.45
C TRP A 197 -20.10 -44.00 -3.84
N ARG A 198 -21.25 -43.35 -4.08
CA ARG A 198 -21.68 -42.09 -3.46
C ARG A 198 -21.76 -42.14 -1.92
N ALA A 199 -22.34 -43.19 -1.34
CA ALA A 199 -22.41 -43.34 0.11
C ALA A 199 -21.02 -43.51 0.75
N ARG A 200 -20.06 -44.09 0.00
CA ARG A 200 -18.66 -44.23 0.40
C ARG A 200 -17.88 -42.92 0.32
N ALA A 201 -18.07 -42.14 -0.74
CA ALA A 201 -17.47 -40.82 -0.85
C ALA A 201 -17.97 -39.89 0.28
N ALA A 202 -19.26 -39.96 0.64
CA ALA A 202 -19.79 -39.26 1.82
C ALA A 202 -19.17 -39.73 3.14
N GLN A 203 -18.91 -41.04 3.30
CA GLN A 203 -18.24 -41.61 4.47
C GLN A 203 -16.77 -41.16 4.61
N TRP A 204 -16.11 -40.86 3.49
CA TRP A 204 -14.73 -40.35 3.49
C TRP A 204 -14.66 -38.82 3.51
N GLY A 205 -15.78 -38.16 3.78
CA GLY A 205 -15.87 -36.70 3.77
C GLY A 205 -15.55 -36.07 2.40
N ILE A 206 -15.60 -36.85 1.32
CA ILE A 206 -15.39 -36.36 -0.04
C ILE A 206 -16.70 -35.73 -0.52
N PRO A 207 -16.77 -34.40 -0.68
CA PRO A 207 -17.98 -33.74 -1.16
C PRO A 207 -18.26 -34.20 -2.59
N LEU A 208 -19.35 -34.93 -2.77
CA LEU A 208 -19.88 -35.26 -4.09
C LEU A 208 -20.61 -34.03 -4.63
N ARG A 209 -19.88 -33.09 -5.20
CA ARG A 209 -20.50 -32.03 -5.98
C ARG A 209 -21.16 -32.63 -7.23
N PRO A 210 -22.39 -32.22 -7.60
CA PRO A 210 -22.90 -32.46 -8.93
C PRO A 210 -21.95 -31.82 -9.95
N SER A 211 -21.71 -32.50 -11.06
CA SER A 211 -20.85 -32.01 -12.14
C SER A 211 -21.36 -30.67 -12.68
N THR A 212 -20.73 -29.59 -12.25
CA THR A 212 -20.50 -28.37 -13.04
C THR A 212 -19.57 -27.47 -12.24
N GLN A 213 -18.36 -27.28 -12.79
CA GLN A 213 -17.28 -26.34 -12.43
C GLN A 213 -16.00 -27.03 -11.95
N ASP A 214 -15.21 -27.35 -12.98
CA ASP A 214 -13.76 -27.45 -13.06
C ASP A 214 -12.97 -27.06 -11.79
N HIS A 215 -12.13 -27.97 -11.29
CA HIS A 215 -11.12 -27.66 -10.26
C HIS A 215 -10.09 -26.61 -10.71
N SER A 216 -10.02 -26.40 -12.03
CA SER A 216 -9.37 -25.26 -12.67
C SER A 216 -9.89 -23.92 -12.12
N PHE A 217 -11.15 -23.82 -11.69
CA PHE A 217 -11.72 -22.60 -11.12
C PHE A 217 -11.08 -22.20 -9.80
N LEU A 218 -10.58 -23.06 -8.92
CA LEU A 218 -10.02 -22.53 -7.65
C LEU A 218 -8.72 -21.77 -7.91
N VAL A 219 -7.84 -22.33 -8.76
CA VAL A 219 -6.55 -21.70 -9.12
C VAL A 219 -6.76 -20.57 -10.13
N ILE A 220 -7.69 -20.72 -11.07
CA ILE A 220 -8.05 -19.66 -12.04
C ILE A 220 -8.83 -18.54 -11.35
N GLU A 221 -9.76 -18.79 -10.44
CA GLU A 221 -10.50 -17.75 -9.71
C GLU A 221 -9.60 -17.04 -8.70
N ILE A 222 -8.68 -17.73 -7.99
CA ILE A 222 -7.64 -17.06 -7.20
C ILE A 222 -6.76 -16.15 -8.10
N SER A 223 -6.43 -16.61 -9.31
CA SER A 223 -5.66 -15.82 -10.29
C SER A 223 -6.48 -14.74 -11.01
N ARG A 224 -7.81 -14.86 -11.05
CA ARG A 224 -8.75 -13.95 -11.70
C ARG A 224 -9.20 -12.86 -10.74
N GLN A 225 -9.42 -13.20 -9.47
CA GLN A 225 -9.66 -12.25 -8.38
C GLN A 225 -8.43 -11.40 -8.10
N ALA A 226 -7.21 -11.94 -8.29
CA ALA A 226 -5.96 -11.19 -8.22
C ALA A 226 -5.70 -10.29 -9.45
N ARG A 227 -6.43 -10.47 -10.56
CA ARG A 227 -6.34 -9.63 -11.78
C ARG A 227 -7.50 -8.65 -11.94
N GLN A 228 -8.59 -8.82 -11.20
CA GLN A 228 -9.69 -7.86 -11.16
C GLN A 228 -9.41 -6.77 -10.14
N ASP A 229 -8.39 -5.98 -10.44
CA ASP A 229 -8.33 -4.58 -10.00
C ASP A 229 -7.80 -3.72 -11.16
N PRO A 230 -8.63 -3.44 -12.19
CA PRO A 230 -8.34 -2.38 -13.13
C PRO A 230 -9.05 -1.10 -12.66
N GLN A 231 -8.26 -0.23 -12.04
CA GLN A 231 -8.45 1.22 -11.97
C GLN A 231 -9.77 1.73 -11.35
N GLN A 232 -9.66 2.16 -10.10
CA GLN A 232 -10.43 3.27 -9.55
C GLN A 232 -9.53 3.96 -8.51
N GLU A 233 -9.10 5.21 -8.58
CA GLU A 233 -9.15 6.28 -9.57
C GLU A 233 -8.11 7.28 -9.05
N TYR A 234 -6.88 7.30 -9.57
CA TYR A 234 -5.97 8.41 -9.32
C TYR A 234 -6.47 9.58 -10.17
N ALA A 235 -7.33 10.41 -9.60
CA ALA A 235 -7.74 11.67 -10.20
C ALA A 235 -6.51 12.61 -10.27
N THR A 236 -5.76 12.53 -11.36
CA THR A 236 -4.90 13.62 -11.82
C THR A 236 -5.78 14.76 -12.33
N PRO A 237 -5.59 16.01 -11.89
CA PRO A 237 -6.30 17.14 -12.49
C PRO A 237 -5.76 17.37 -13.91
N GLY A 238 -6.59 17.12 -14.92
CA GLY A 238 -6.31 17.48 -16.31
C GLY A 238 -6.44 18.99 -16.55
N PRO A 239 -5.84 19.51 -17.64
CA PRO A 239 -5.52 20.92 -17.80
C PRO A 239 -6.76 21.80 -18.04
N ALA A 240 -6.75 22.98 -17.43
CA ALA A 240 -7.71 24.04 -17.68
C ALA A 240 -7.73 24.41 -19.17
N LYS A 241 -8.88 24.21 -19.83
CA LYS A 241 -9.14 24.81 -21.13
C LYS A 241 -9.40 26.30 -20.94
N LEU A 242 -8.45 27.11 -21.39
CA LEU A 242 -8.63 28.51 -21.73
C LEU A 242 -9.76 28.61 -22.78
N GLN A 243 -10.89 29.18 -22.40
CA GLN A 243 -11.78 29.86 -23.34
C GLN A 243 -11.49 31.35 -23.21
N GLY A 244 -10.71 31.86 -24.16
CA GLY A 244 -10.59 33.28 -24.45
C GLY A 244 -11.59 33.66 -25.55
N THR A 245 -12.49 34.57 -25.19
CA THR A 245 -12.88 35.80 -25.90
C THR A 245 -13.38 35.71 -27.35
N ILE A 246 -14.65 36.11 -27.54
CA ILE A 246 -15.00 37.34 -28.28
C ILE A 246 -15.99 38.11 -27.39
#